data_AF-A0A5K1C6S0-F1
#
_entry.id   AF-A0A5K1C6S0-F1
#
_cell.length_a   1.000
_cell.length_b   1.000
_cell.length_c   1.000
_cell.angle_alpha   90.00
_cell.angle_beta   90.00
_cell.angle_gamma   90.00
#
_symmetry.space_group_name_H-M   'P 1'
#
loop_
_entity.id
_entity.type
_entity.pdbx_description
1 polymer ?
#
loop_
_entity_poly.entity_id
_entity_poly.type
_entity_poly.pdbx_seq_one_letter_code
_entity_poly.pdbx_strand_id
1 'polypeptide(L)' 'ELYGNDISGTLPEELGNLKNLVSLDLYSNQLEGQIPKSFGRMRSLKFL' A
#
# COMPACT_ATOMS: atom_id res chain seq x y z
N GLU A 1 4.98 -5.89 -5.99
CA GLU A 1 4.03 -6.98 -5.74
C GLU A 1 4.36 -7.62 -4.41
N LEU A 2 3.42 -7.61 -3.46
CA LEU A 2 3.55 -8.22 -2.12
C LEU A 2 2.36 -9.13 -1.79
N TYR A 3 1.55 -9.50 -2.78
CA TYR A 3 0.36 -10.32 -2.57
C TYR A 3 0.71 -11.75 -2.13
N GLY A 4 -0.19 -12.40 -1.41
CA GLY A 4 -0.06 -13.83 -1.05
C GLY A 4 1.04 -14.14 -0.03
N ASN A 5 1.30 -13.22 0.91
CA ASN A 5 2.26 -13.41 1.99
C ASN A 5 1.55 -13.36 3.35
N ASP A 6 2.30 -13.62 4.43
CA ASP A 6 1.82 -13.52 5.81
C ASP A 6 2.10 -12.15 6.44
N ILE A 7 2.12 -11.08 5.63
CA ILE A 7 2.36 -9.73 6.15
C ILE A 7 1.13 -9.30 6.98
N SER A 8 1.36 -8.86 8.21
CA SER A 8 0.33 -8.46 9.17
C SER A 8 0.59 -7.05 9.74
N GLY A 9 -0.43 -6.50 10.41
CA GLY A 9 -0.40 -5.15 10.97
C GLY A 9 -0.95 -4.10 10.00
N THR A 10 -0.68 -2.83 10.29
CA THR A 10 -1.20 -1.70 9.51
C THR A 10 -0.22 -1.24 8.44
N LEU A 11 -0.76 -0.60 7.38
CA LEU A 11 0.08 -0.01 6.35
C LEU A 11 0.79 1.25 6.88
N PRO A 12 2.11 1.38 6.67
CA PRO A 12 2.86 2.56 7.10
C PRO A 12 2.49 3.82 6.29
N GLU A 13 2.41 4.98 6.95
CA GLU A 13 2.19 6.28 6.30
C GLU A 13 3.35 6.66 5.36
N GLU A 14 4.53 6.06 5.55
CA GLU A 14 5.71 6.27 4.74
C GLU A 14 5.55 5.77 3.30
N LEU A 15 4.66 4.80 3.05
CA LEU A 15 4.35 4.32 1.70
C LEU A 15 3.83 5.44 0.79
N GLY A 16 3.16 6.45 1.36
CA GLY A 16 2.72 7.63 0.62
C GLY A 16 3.86 8.46 -0.01
N ASN A 17 5.12 8.22 0.39
CA ASN A 17 6.28 8.88 -0.21
C ASN A 17 6.70 8.27 -1.56
N LEU A 18 6.14 7.12 -1.94
CA LEU A 18 6.42 6.43 -3.20
C LEU A 18 5.68 7.08 -4.38
N LYS A 19 6.05 8.33 -4.71
CA LYS A 19 5.36 9.18 -5.71
C LYS A 19 5.35 8.62 -7.14
N ASN A 20 6.31 7.74 -7.45
CA ASN A 20 6.49 7.13 -8.77
C ASN A 20 5.92 5.71 -8.85
N LEU A 21 5.36 5.17 -7.76
CA LEU A 21 4.77 3.84 -7.77
C LEU A 21 3.49 3.84 -8.61
N VAL A 22 3.36 2.87 -9.51
CA VAL A 22 2.22 2.75 -10.43
C VAL A 22 1.24 1.67 -10.01
N SER A 23 1.74 0.56 -9.46
CA SER A 23 0.94 -0.56 -8.95
C SER A 23 1.41 -0.94 -7.55
N LEU A 24 0.46 -1.24 -6.66
CA LEU A 24 0.72 -1.74 -5.31
C LEU A 24 -0.20 -2.92 -4.98
N ASP A 25 0.25 -4.14 -5.28
CA ASP A 25 -0.54 -5.34 -5.00
C ASP A 25 -0.29 -5.86 -3.58
N LEU A 26 -1.31 -5.78 -2.72
CA LEU A 26 -1.26 -6.17 -1.30
C LEU A 26 -2.30 -7.24 -0.90
N TYR A 27 -3.11 -7.72 -1.84
CA TYR A 27 -4.16 -8.69 -1.56
C TYR A 27 -3.61 -10.02 -1.03
N SER A 28 -4.47 -10.81 -0.37
CA SER A 28 -4.07 -12.08 0.25
C SER A 28 -2.91 -11.92 1.25
N ASN A 29 -2.98 -10.89 2.09
CA ASN A 29 -2.16 -10.70 3.29
C ASN A 29 -3.07 -10.58 4.52
N GLN A 30 -2.47 -10.48 5.70
CA GLN A 30 -3.14 -10.34 6.99
C GLN A 30 -3.10 -8.87 7.48
N LEU A 31 -3.14 -7.92 6.55
CA LEU A 31 -3.11 -6.48 6.85
C LEU A 31 -4.43 -6.02 7.49
N GLU A 32 -4.32 -5.16 8.48
CA GLU A 32 -5.44 -4.61 9.25
C GLU A 32 -5.41 -3.08 9.31
N GLY A 33 -6.47 -2.47 9.85
CA GLY A 33 -6.60 -1.02 9.94
C GLY A 33 -7.08 -0.34 8.65
N GLN A 34 -6.79 0.95 8.51
CA GLN A 34 -7.26 1.77 7.39
C GLN A 34 -6.13 2.04 6.38
N ILE A 35 -6.50 2.31 5.12
CA ILE A 35 -5.56 2.81 4.12
C ILE A 35 -5.03 4.18 4.60
N PRO A 36 -3.69 4.36 4.71
CA PRO A 36 -3.09 5.60 5.17
C PRO A 36 -3.49 6.78 4.29
N LYS A 37 -3.80 7.93 4.89
CA LYS A 37 -4.19 9.14 4.12
C LYS A 37 -3.07 9.63 3.22
N SER A 38 -1.82 9.34 3.58
CA SER A 38 -0.63 9.63 2.77
C SER A 38 -0.65 8.97 1.38
N PHE A 39 -1.45 7.93 1.13
CA PHE A 39 -1.59 7.33 -0.21
C PHE A 39 -2.13 8.35 -1.22
N GLY A 40 -2.87 9.38 -0.79
CA GLY A 40 -3.26 10.51 -1.63
C GLY A 40 -2.09 11.32 -2.21
N ARG A 41 -0.85 11.12 -1.70
CA ARG A 41 0.38 11.72 -2.25
C ARG A 41 0.98 10.91 -3.40
N MET A 42 0.55 9.66 -3.60
CA MET A 42 1.06 8.74 -4.62
C MET A 42 0.46 9.05 -5.99
N ARG A 43 0.88 10.17 -6.58
CA ARG A 43 0.29 10.73 -7.82
C ARG A 43 0.35 9.80 -9.03
N SER A 44 1.28 8.85 -9.05
CA SER A 44 1.44 7.91 -10.16
C SER A 44 0.69 6.60 -9.97
N LEU A 45 0.10 6.37 -8.79
CA LEU A 45 -0.57 5.11 -8.45
C LEU A 45 -1.85 4.98 -9.28
N LYS A 46 -1.95 3.86 -9.98
CA LYS A 46 -3.08 3.52 -10.86
C LYS A 46 -3.81 2.27 -10.38
N PHE A 47 -3.09 1.35 -9.75
CA PHE A 47 -3.59 0.06 -9.28
C PHE A 47 -3.19 -0.14 -7.82
N LEU A 48 -4.16 -0.54 -6.99
CA LEU A 48 -4.03 -0.82 -5.56
C LEU A 48 -4.83 -2.07 -5.23
#